data_AF-A0A960E945-F1
#
_entry.id   AF-A0A960E945-F1
#
_cell.length_a   1.000
_cell.length_b   1.000
_cell.length_c   1.000
_cell.angle_alpha   90.00
_cell.angle_beta   90.00
_cell.angle_gamma   90.00
#
_symmetry.space_group_name_H-M   'P 1'
#
loop_
_entity.id
_entity.type
_entity.pdbx_description
1 polymer ?
#
loop_
_entity_poly.entity_id
_entity_poly.type
_entity_poly.pdbx_seq_one_letter_code
_entity_poly.pdbx_strand_id
1 'polypeptide(L)' 'AMAGTDVVDSSADLGPEGLPRSATWSVGDLALAIEPVAFSPVLLTSAEGRTSRFPRAWCRFTAPDGRRGQGWTEWNQPVD' A
#
# COMPACT_ATOMS: atom_id res chain seq x y z
N ALA A 1 -6.61 -20.89 -17.69
CA ALA A 1 -6.51 -19.58 -18.32
C ALA A 1 -6.50 -18.52 -17.22
N MET A 2 -5.68 -17.46 -17.34
CA MET A 2 -5.81 -16.32 -16.43
C MET A 2 -7.10 -15.58 -16.76
N ALA A 3 -7.93 -15.35 -15.74
CA ALA A 3 -9.11 -14.50 -15.84
C ALA A 3 -8.77 -13.15 -15.20
N GLY A 4 -9.19 -12.05 -15.84
CA GLY A 4 -9.09 -10.72 -15.24
C GLY A 4 -10.12 -10.56 -14.12
N THR A 5 -9.86 -9.63 -13.20
CA THR A 5 -10.83 -9.18 -12.20
C THR A 5 -10.68 -7.67 -12.01
N ASP A 6 -11.79 -7.02 -11.71
CA ASP A 6 -11.92 -5.61 -11.32
C ASP A 6 -12.40 -5.47 -9.86
N VAL A 7 -12.62 -6.59 -9.16
CA VAL A 7 -13.00 -6.61 -7.76
C VAL A 7 -11.74 -6.44 -6.92
N VAL A 8 -11.51 -5.23 -6.48
CA VAL A 8 -10.37 -4.85 -5.64
C VAL A 8 -10.84 -4.03 -4.46
N ASP A 9 -10.23 -4.24 -3.30
CA ASP A 9 -10.41 -3.39 -2.12
C ASP A 9 -9.09 -3.24 -1.38
N SER A 10 -8.97 -2.16 -0.61
CA SER A 10 -7.78 -1.86 0.17
C SER A 10 -8.09 -1.02 1.39
N SER A 11 -7.38 -1.29 2.48
CA SER A 11 -7.41 -0.44 3.67
C SER A 11 -6.01 -0.17 4.19
N ALA A 12 -5.84 0.92 4.94
CA ALA A 12 -4.61 1.23 5.64
C ALA A 12 -4.91 1.91 6.97
N ASP A 13 -4.26 1.45 8.03
CA ASP A 13 -4.22 2.15 9.31
C ASP A 13 -3.01 3.08 9.32
N LEU A 14 -3.26 4.38 9.21
CA LEU A 14 -2.21 5.39 9.15
C LEU A 14 -1.81 5.87 10.55
N GLY A 15 -0.50 6.04 10.75
CA GLY A 15 0.05 6.74 11.91
C GLY A 15 -0.05 8.27 11.78
N PRO A 16 0.33 9.01 12.83
CA PRO A 16 0.29 10.48 12.85
C PRO A 16 1.05 11.16 11.70
N GLU A 17 2.10 10.51 11.19
CA GLU A 17 2.94 11.00 10.10
C GLU A 17 2.33 10.76 8.71
N GLY A 18 1.16 10.12 8.65
CA GLY A 18 0.53 9.65 7.43
C GLY A 18 1.18 8.38 6.86
N LEU A 19 2.06 7.72 7.62
CA LEU A 19 2.66 6.44 7.21
C LEU A 19 1.79 5.25 7.66
N PRO A 20 1.59 4.22 6.82
CA PRO A 20 0.81 3.05 7.20
C PRO A 20 1.52 2.24 8.29
N ARG A 21 0.77 1.84 9.31
CA ARG A 21 1.21 0.90 10.37
C ARG A 21 0.84 -0.53 10.02
N SER A 22 -0.29 -0.70 9.33
CA SER A 22 -0.76 -1.95 8.76
C SER A 22 -1.69 -1.64 7.58
N ALA A 23 -1.90 -2.63 6.71
CA ALA A 23 -2.83 -2.50 5.58
C ALA A 23 -3.39 -3.86 5.17
N THR A 24 -4.44 -3.82 4.33
CA THR A 24 -5.00 -5.00 3.67
C THR A 24 -5.20 -4.74 2.18
N TRP A 25 -5.11 -5.82 1.38
CA TRP A 25 -5.54 -5.83 -0.02
C TRP A 25 -6.46 -7.03 -0.29
N SER A 26 -7.45 -6.81 -1.14
CA SER A 26 -8.15 -7.88 -1.85
C SER A 26 -8.09 -7.67 -3.36
N VAL A 27 -7.88 -8.75 -4.11
CA VAL A 27 -7.91 -8.78 -5.59
C VAL A 27 -8.58 -10.08 -6.02
N GLY A 28 -9.86 -10.01 -6.40
CA GLY A 28 -10.69 -11.21 -6.54
C GLY A 28 -10.68 -12.04 -5.25
N ASP A 29 -10.34 -13.32 -5.37
CA ASP A 29 -10.27 -14.24 -4.22
C ASP A 29 -8.95 -14.14 -3.40
N LEU A 30 -8.00 -13.31 -3.84
CA LEU A 30 -6.76 -13.09 -3.11
C LEU A 30 -7.01 -12.07 -1.99
N ALA A 31 -6.77 -12.46 -0.74
CA ALA A 31 -6.73 -11.55 0.40
C ALA A 31 -5.32 -11.53 1.02
N LEU A 32 -4.83 -10.35 1.37
CA LEU A 32 -3.48 -10.14 1.93
C LEU A 32 -3.52 -9.20 3.12
N ALA A 33 -2.93 -9.63 4.24
CA ALA A 33 -2.46 -8.72 5.28
C ALA A 33 -1.08 -8.17 4.89
N ILE A 34 -0.88 -6.87 5.07
CA ILE A 34 0.32 -6.14 4.67
C ILE A 34 0.97 -5.52 5.90
N GLU A 35 2.24 -5.88 6.12
CA GLU A 35 3.08 -5.37 7.21
C GLU A 35 4.26 -4.58 6.61
N PRO A 36 4.30 -3.24 6.79
CA PRO A 36 5.47 -2.43 6.44
C PRO A 36 6.69 -2.82 7.30
N VAL A 37 7.85 -3.05 6.66
CA VAL A 37 9.09 -3.43 7.36
C VAL A 37 10.26 -2.46 7.13
N ALA A 38 10.24 -1.69 6.04
CA ALA A 38 11.24 -0.65 5.79
C ALA A 38 10.65 0.48 4.95
N PHE A 39 10.60 1.68 5.52
CA PHE A 39 10.02 2.87 4.86
C PHE A 39 11.03 3.57 3.96
N SER A 40 10.55 4.08 2.82
CA SER A 40 11.31 4.96 1.92
C SER A 40 10.39 6.03 1.31
N PRO A 41 9.75 6.87 2.13
CA PRO A 41 8.74 7.81 1.63
C PRO A 41 9.36 8.85 0.70
N VAL A 42 8.59 9.28 -0.29
CA VAL A 42 9.00 10.33 -1.24
C VAL A 42 8.04 11.50 -1.13
N LEU A 43 8.59 12.72 -1.09
CA LEU A 43 7.86 13.96 -1.24
C LEU A 43 8.15 14.52 -2.63
N LEU A 44 7.12 14.67 -3.45
CA LEU A 44 7.22 15.35 -4.74
C LEU A 44 6.74 16.78 -4.61
N THR A 45 7.49 17.72 -5.19
CA THR A 45 7.16 19.15 -5.20
C THR A 45 7.13 19.65 -6.63
N SER A 46 6.07 20.34 -7.04
CA SER A 46 5.96 20.96 -8.36
C SER A 46 6.67 22.33 -8.39
N ALA A 47 6.94 22.86 -9.58
CA ALA A 47 7.52 24.19 -9.74
C ALA A 47 6.64 25.31 -9.15
N GLU A 48 5.32 25.08 -9.11
CA GLU A 48 4.31 25.97 -8.52
C GLU A 48 4.14 25.77 -7.01
N GLY A 49 4.97 24.92 -6.38
CA GLY A 49 4.98 24.70 -4.93
C GLY A 49 3.93 23.69 -4.41
N ARG A 50 3.18 23.02 -5.28
CA ARG A 50 2.27 21.95 -4.86
C ARG A 50 3.05 20.73 -4.40
N THR A 51 2.53 20.02 -3.41
CA THR A 51 3.17 18.81 -2.88
C THR A 51 2.31 17.57 -3.08
N SER A 52 2.95 16.43 -3.30
CA SER A 52 2.32 15.11 -3.30
C SER A 52 3.15 14.17 -2.45
N ARG A 53 2.46 13.42 -1.58
CA ARG A 53 3.07 12.49 -0.63
C ARG A 53 2.97 11.08 -1.18
N PHE A 54 4.11 10.38 -1.19
CA PHE A 54 4.20 8.97 -1.55
C PHE A 54 4.72 8.18 -0.34
N PRO A 55 3.86 7.91 0.66
CA PRO A 55 4.14 6.85 1.63
C PRO A 55 4.43 5.56 0.87
N ARG A 56 5.60 4.99 1.08
CA ARG A 56 5.95 3.68 0.54
C ARG A 56 6.87 2.93 1.49
N ALA A 57 6.74 1.62 1.46
CA ALA A 57 7.55 0.72 2.26
C ALA A 57 7.76 -0.61 1.54
N TRP A 58 8.90 -1.23 1.81
CA TRP A 58 9.03 -2.67 1.62
C TRP A 58 8.15 -3.34 2.66
N CYS A 59 7.32 -4.27 2.22
CA CYS A 59 6.31 -4.91 3.03
C CYS A 59 6.43 -6.42 2.99
N ARG A 60 5.98 -7.06 4.07
CA ARG A 60 5.63 -8.48 4.09
C ARG A 60 4.14 -8.63 3.81
N PHE A 61 3.81 -9.62 2.99
CA PHE A 61 2.44 -10.01 2.66
C PHE A 61 2.15 -11.39 3.23
N THR A 62 0.99 -11.56 3.85
CA THR A 62 0.53 -12.86 4.34
C THR A 62 -0.90 -13.11 3.87
N ALA A 63 -1.12 -14.22 3.19
CA ALA A 63 -2.45 -14.70 2.84
C ALA A 63 -3.02 -15.59 3.96
N PRO A 64 -4.35 -15.70 4.11
CA PRO A 64 -4.99 -16.55 5.12
C PRO A 64 -4.61 -18.05 5.01
N ASP A 65 -4.29 -18.51 3.80
CA ASP A 65 -3.86 -19.89 3.53
C ASP A 65 -2.37 -20.15 3.86
N GLY A 66 -1.69 -19.18 4.46
CA GLY A 66 -0.31 -19.29 4.90
C GLY A 66 0.73 -18.94 3.83
N ARG A 67 0.33 -18.65 2.58
CA ARG A 67 1.26 -18.10 1.59
C ARG A 67 1.83 -16.76 2.05
N ARG A 68 3.10 -16.53 1.73
CA ARG A 68 3.84 -15.33 2.13
C ARG A 68 4.60 -14.75 0.95
N GLY A 69 4.75 -13.44 0.95
CA GLY A 69 5.50 -12.71 -0.06
C GLY A 69 6.12 -11.44 0.52
N GLN A 70 6.94 -10.77 -0.28
CA GLN A 70 7.53 -9.48 0.04
C GLN A 70 7.53 -8.60 -1.21
N GLY A 71 7.50 -7.28 -1.02
CA GLY A 71 7.46 -6.35 -2.14
C GLY A 71 7.24 -4.92 -1.69
N TRP A 72 7.29 -3.98 -2.64
CA TRP A 72 6.95 -2.57 -2.38
C TRP A 72 5.45 -2.36 -2.39
N THR A 73 4.97 -1.59 -1.41
CA THR A 73 3.63 -1.00 -1.42
C THR A 73 3.75 0.50 -1.35
N GLU A 74 2.94 1.18 -2.16
CA GLU A 74 2.84 2.64 -2.23
C GLU A 74 1.38 3.02 -1.95
N TRP A 75 1.17 4.00 -1.09
CA TRP A 75 -0.16 4.48 -0.72
C TRP A 75 -0.38 5.86 -1.30
N ASN A 76 -1.24 5.95 -2.30
CA ASN A 76 -1.61 7.26 -2.83
C ASN A 76 -2.50 7.98 -1.82
N GLN A 77 -2.06 9.14 -1.34
CA GLN A 77 -2.77 9.99 -0.39
C GLN A 77 -3.03 11.34 -1.05
N PRO A 78 -3.92 11.41 -2.05
CA PRO A 78 -4.31 12.70 -2.61
C PRO A 78 -4.94 13.55 -1.51
N VAL A 79 -4.52 14.81 -1.45
CA VAL A 79 -5.17 15.84 -0.66
C VAL A 79 -5.94 16.73 -1.63
N ASP A 80 -7.14 17.16 -1.24
CA ASP A 80 -7.94 18.13 -2.01
C ASP A 80 -7.26 19.51 -2.09
#